data_AF-A0AAP2XTG8-F1
#
_entry.id   AF-A0AAP2XTG8-F1
#
_cell.length_a   1.000
_cell.length_b   1.000
_cell.length_c   1.000
_cell.angle_alpha   90.00
_cell.angle_beta   90.00
_cell.angle_gamma   90.00
#
_symmetry.space_group_name_H-M   'P 1'
#
loop_
_entity.id
_entity.type
_entity.pdbx_description
1 polymer ?
#
loop_
_entity_poly.entity_id
_entity_poly.type
_entity_poly.pdbx_seq_one_letter_code
_entity_poly.pdbx_strand_id
1 'polypeptide(L)'
;MEIRNKKKVGILSIAALAGITIIGSSVAYFTSTDTKDNLFTVGSVRTILHEDRWDDLADTDHNGIPDMAEDIIPNKTIPKDPTIENTGKNPAWVYLEVRVPIVNIITAQEDGSRNPKADTELFLFTPDLDHWRQLSKIVEEDTDGRKTAVYVFGYETVLNPGQTTAELFSSVTFCNAIEEQGLEDSEQTITVKSMAIQQEETGTMEEAYGSFINQEHVTKEPAPQMPEDGEAAVDDGGHDE
;
A
#
# COMPACT_ATOMS: atom_id res chain seq x y z
N MET A 1 57.53 -82.69 -10.91
CA MET A 1 56.53 -83.05 -9.89
C MET A 1 55.21 -82.47 -10.34
N GLU A 2 54.24 -83.34 -10.63
CA GLU A 2 52.85 -82.99 -10.95
C GLU A 2 52.13 -82.29 -9.79
N ILE A 3 51.06 -81.57 -10.15
CA ILE A 3 49.68 -81.48 -9.58
C ILE A 3 49.20 -80.03 -9.86
N ARG A 4 48.42 -79.67 -10.90
CA ARG A 4 47.07 -80.05 -11.38
C ARG A 4 45.89 -79.34 -10.65
N ASN A 5 45.13 -78.55 -11.42
CA ASN A 5 43.65 -78.33 -11.37
C ASN A 5 43.07 -77.32 -10.31
N LYS A 6 42.06 -76.45 -10.55
CA LYS A 6 40.93 -76.40 -11.51
C LYS A 6 40.44 -74.96 -11.77
N LYS A 7 39.83 -74.77 -12.95
CA LYS A 7 38.95 -73.66 -13.37
C LYS A 7 37.70 -73.54 -12.48
N LYS A 8 37.18 -72.31 -12.30
CA LYS A 8 35.75 -72.03 -12.41
C LYS A 8 35.53 -70.71 -13.18
N VAL A 9 34.87 -70.89 -14.31
CA VAL A 9 34.31 -69.86 -15.19
C VAL A 9 33.02 -69.34 -14.54
N GLY A 10 32.77 -68.04 -14.69
CA GLY A 10 31.48 -67.40 -14.47
C GLY A 10 31.39 -66.17 -15.37
N ILE A 11 31.04 -66.41 -16.64
CA ILE A 11 30.66 -65.39 -17.63
C ILE A 11 29.15 -65.15 -17.48
N LEU A 12 28.70 -63.89 -17.65
CA LEU A 12 27.45 -63.41 -18.29
C LEU A 12 27.08 -62.06 -17.61
N SER A 13 26.82 -60.92 -18.26
CA SER A 13 26.23 -60.64 -19.59
C SER A 13 26.41 -59.14 -19.94
N ILE A 14 26.81 -58.78 -21.18
CA ILE A 14 25.99 -58.15 -22.28
C ILE A 14 25.71 -56.64 -22.01
N ALA A 15 25.96 -55.62 -22.85
CA ALA A 15 26.25 -55.41 -24.29
C ALA A 15 27.06 -54.09 -24.42
N ALA A 16 28.12 -53.95 -25.24
CA ALA A 16 28.13 -53.58 -26.67
C ALA A 16 27.24 -52.35 -27.02
N LEU A 17 27.63 -51.33 -27.78
CA LEU A 17 28.88 -50.83 -28.38
C LEU A 17 28.48 -49.49 -29.03
N ALA A 18 29.27 -48.41 -28.92
CA ALA A 18 29.39 -47.40 -29.98
C ALA A 18 30.55 -46.46 -29.65
N GLY A 19 31.68 -46.66 -30.34
CA GLY A 19 32.83 -45.79 -30.25
C GLY A 19 32.69 -44.57 -31.16
N ILE A 20 33.30 -43.47 -30.75
CA ILE A 20 33.97 -42.57 -31.68
C ILE A 20 35.35 -42.32 -31.09
N THR A 21 36.35 -42.91 -31.72
CA THR A 21 37.76 -42.60 -31.51
C THR A 21 38.04 -41.30 -32.26
N ILE A 22 38.30 -40.20 -31.55
CA ILE A 22 39.01 -39.06 -32.12
C ILE A 22 40.39 -39.02 -31.47
N ILE A 23 41.37 -39.59 -32.17
CA ILE A 23 42.77 -39.24 -31.95
C ILE A 23 42.95 -37.89 -32.66
N GLY A 24 42.84 -36.83 -31.87
CA GLY A 24 43.25 -35.48 -32.25
C GLY A 24 43.78 -34.84 -30.98
N SER A 25 45.08 -34.52 -30.98
CA SER A 25 45.78 -33.79 -29.92
C SER A 25 45.14 -32.42 -29.73
N SER A 26 44.03 -32.39 -29.01
CA SER A 26 43.32 -31.19 -28.64
C SER A 26 44.00 -30.67 -27.39
N VAL A 27 44.53 -29.45 -27.43
CA VAL A 27 44.92 -28.73 -26.22
C VAL A 27 43.79 -28.84 -25.20
N ALA A 28 44.06 -29.44 -24.05
CA ALA A 28 43.14 -29.34 -22.92
C ALA A 28 43.14 -27.86 -22.52
N TYR A 29 42.10 -27.13 -22.91
CA TYR A 29 41.87 -25.82 -22.32
C TYR A 29 41.50 -26.09 -20.86
N PHE A 30 42.35 -25.66 -19.94
CA PHE A 30 41.97 -25.55 -18.53
C PHE A 30 40.89 -24.48 -18.43
N THR A 31 39.64 -24.88 -18.59
CA THR A 31 38.49 -24.06 -18.24
C THR A 31 38.14 -24.44 -16.80
N SER A 32 38.29 -23.48 -15.87
CA SER A 32 37.64 -23.57 -14.57
C SER A 32 36.30 -22.88 -14.70
N THR A 33 35.21 -23.63 -14.60
CA THR A 33 33.89 -23.06 -14.38
C THR A 33 33.73 -22.84 -12.88
N ASP A 34 33.68 -21.59 -12.47
CA ASP A 34 33.33 -21.18 -11.10
C ASP A 34 31.87 -20.70 -11.12
N THR A 35 31.08 -21.12 -10.14
CA THR A 35 29.65 -20.81 -10.04
C THR A 35 29.41 -20.13 -8.70
N LYS A 36 28.84 -18.93 -8.76
CA LYS A 36 28.46 -18.15 -7.58
C LYS A 36 26.97 -17.85 -7.64
N ASP A 37 26.23 -18.41 -6.71
CA ASP A 37 24.83 -18.07 -6.49
C ASP A 37 24.76 -16.78 -5.67
N ASN A 38 24.04 -15.77 -6.18
CA ASN A 38 23.73 -14.56 -5.44
C ASN A 38 22.27 -14.66 -4.99
N LEU A 39 22.06 -14.83 -3.69
CA LEU A 39 20.75 -14.82 -3.07
C LEU A 39 20.29 -13.37 -2.91
N PHE A 40 19.19 -13.02 -3.57
CA PHE A 40 18.51 -11.74 -3.39
C PHE A 40 17.24 -11.95 -2.55
N THR A 41 17.03 -11.11 -1.55
CA THR A 41 15.80 -11.09 -0.74
C THR A 41 15.07 -9.79 -0.99
N VAL A 42 13.77 -9.87 -1.31
CA VAL A 42 12.89 -8.70 -1.41
C VAL A 42 12.28 -8.44 -0.03
N GLY A 43 12.50 -7.24 0.51
CA GLY A 43 11.87 -6.82 1.77
C GLY A 43 10.40 -6.45 1.60
N SER A 44 9.72 -6.13 2.70
CA SER A 44 8.30 -5.76 2.66
C SER A 44 7.99 -4.62 3.62
N VAL A 45 7.26 -3.62 3.14
CA VAL A 45 6.58 -2.62 3.97
C VAL A 45 5.16 -3.10 4.22
N ARG A 46 4.78 -3.20 5.49
CA ARG A 46 3.43 -3.57 5.94
C ARG A 46 3.13 -2.75 7.18
N THR A 47 1.91 -2.23 7.25
CA THR A 47 1.46 -1.45 8.39
C THR A 47 0.07 -1.87 8.83
N ILE A 48 -0.24 -1.55 10.08
CA ILE A 48 -1.59 -1.61 10.66
C ILE A 48 -1.92 -0.20 11.14
N LEU A 49 -3.14 0.26 10.85
CA LEU A 49 -3.72 1.46 11.44
C LEU A 49 -4.50 1.03 12.68
N HIS A 50 -4.22 1.64 13.82
CA HIS A 50 -4.96 1.41 15.06
C HIS A 50 -5.75 2.64 15.44
N GLU A 51 -6.96 2.42 15.97
CA GLU A 51 -7.84 3.44 16.58
C GLU A 51 -8.49 2.84 17.84
N ASP A 52 -7.67 2.35 18.77
CA ASP A 52 -8.10 1.58 19.94
C ASP A 52 -9.15 2.32 20.78
N ARG A 53 -9.02 3.64 20.97
CA ARG A 53 -10.03 4.42 21.72
C ARG A 53 -11.37 4.54 21.02
N TRP A 54 -11.41 4.38 19.70
CA TRP A 54 -12.67 4.26 18.96
C TRP A 54 -13.22 2.84 19.09
N ASP A 55 -12.36 1.83 18.93
CA ASP A 55 -12.75 0.41 18.96
C ASP A 55 -13.22 -0.05 20.35
N ASP A 56 -12.73 0.58 21.43
CA ASP A 56 -13.14 0.32 22.81
C ASP A 56 -14.47 0.99 23.21
N LEU A 57 -15.05 1.83 22.34
CA LEU A 57 -16.34 2.45 22.63
C LEU A 57 -17.47 1.43 22.65
N ALA A 58 -18.46 1.66 23.50
CA ALA A 58 -19.65 0.81 23.55
C ALA A 58 -20.42 0.90 22.22
N ASP A 59 -20.71 -0.26 21.65
CA ASP A 59 -21.64 -0.49 20.55
C ASP A 59 -22.63 -1.56 21.04
N THR A 60 -23.75 -1.10 21.61
CA THR A 60 -24.71 -1.97 22.31
C THR A 60 -25.54 -2.78 21.32
N ASP A 61 -25.84 -2.23 20.14
CA ASP A 61 -26.67 -2.87 19.12
C ASP A 61 -25.87 -3.67 18.07
N HIS A 62 -24.54 -3.56 18.10
CA HIS A 62 -23.56 -4.24 17.25
C HIS A 62 -23.68 -3.86 15.77
N ASN A 63 -24.03 -2.61 15.48
CA ASN A 63 -24.15 -2.10 14.11
C ASN A 63 -22.82 -1.60 13.52
N GLY A 64 -21.74 -1.56 14.31
CA GLY A 64 -20.42 -1.09 13.91
C GLY A 64 -20.20 0.42 14.06
N ILE A 65 -21.16 1.13 14.68
CA ILE A 65 -21.10 2.54 15.04
C ILE A 65 -21.20 2.61 16.56
N PRO A 66 -20.22 3.20 17.26
CA PRO A 66 -20.33 3.39 18.70
C PRO A 66 -21.58 4.17 19.10
N ASP A 67 -22.25 3.79 20.19
CA ASP A 67 -23.47 4.40 20.73
C ASP A 67 -23.35 5.93 20.88
N MET A 68 -22.14 6.45 21.15
CA MET A 68 -21.90 7.88 21.31
C MET A 68 -21.71 8.67 20.01
N ALA A 69 -21.45 7.94 18.92
CA ALA A 69 -21.32 8.42 17.55
C ALA A 69 -22.64 8.31 16.77
N GLU A 70 -23.62 7.58 17.31
CA GLU A 70 -25.02 7.63 16.89
C GLU A 70 -25.67 8.95 17.30
N ASP A 71 -26.62 9.43 16.48
CA ASP A 71 -27.41 10.64 16.73
C ASP A 71 -26.58 11.82 17.25
N ILE A 72 -25.44 12.06 16.59
CA ILE A 72 -24.44 13.01 17.05
C ILE A 72 -25.02 14.43 17.13
N ILE A 73 -24.81 15.07 18.28
CA ILE A 73 -25.27 16.45 18.53
C ILE A 73 -24.14 17.47 18.32
N PRO A 74 -24.47 18.76 18.04
CA PRO A 74 -23.49 19.83 17.91
C PRO A 74 -22.50 19.90 19.09
N ASN A 75 -21.21 20.12 18.77
CA ASN A 75 -20.09 20.14 19.73
C ASN A 75 -19.81 18.82 20.45
N LYS A 76 -20.45 17.70 20.06
CA LYS A 76 -20.09 16.39 20.60
C LYS A 76 -18.67 16.03 20.17
N THR A 77 -17.82 15.75 21.15
CA THR A 77 -16.48 15.22 20.94
C THR A 77 -16.50 13.70 21.03
N ILE A 78 -15.86 13.04 20.08
CA ILE A 78 -15.71 11.59 20.00
C ILE A 78 -14.22 11.26 20.06
N PRO A 79 -13.78 10.34 20.94
CA PRO A 79 -12.39 9.94 21.02
C PRO A 79 -11.98 9.18 19.75
N LYS A 80 -10.75 9.45 19.32
CA LYS A 80 -10.03 8.83 18.20
C LYS A 80 -8.54 8.81 18.57
N ASP A 81 -7.75 8.03 17.86
CA ASP A 81 -6.31 7.91 18.12
C ASP A 81 -5.59 7.21 16.97
N PRO A 82 -5.71 7.70 15.73
CA PRO A 82 -5.07 7.06 14.60
C PRO A 82 -3.55 7.00 14.78
N THR A 83 -3.03 5.78 14.87
CA THR A 83 -1.61 5.45 14.93
C THR A 83 -1.25 4.43 13.86
N ILE A 84 0.01 4.41 13.44
CA ILE A 84 0.51 3.43 12.47
C ILE A 84 1.55 2.54 13.13
N GLU A 85 1.34 1.22 13.09
CA GLU A 85 2.35 0.22 13.44
C GLU A 85 3.04 -0.31 12.19
N ASN A 86 4.37 -0.35 12.18
CA ASN A 86 5.13 -1.04 11.12
C ASN A 86 5.32 -2.52 11.45
N THR A 87 4.52 -3.39 10.82
CA THR A 87 4.61 -4.86 10.95
C THR A 87 5.49 -5.50 9.87
N GLY A 88 6.09 -4.67 9.00
CA GLY A 88 6.98 -5.08 7.93
C GLY A 88 8.38 -5.48 8.43
N LYS A 89 9.29 -5.67 7.48
CA LYS A 89 10.70 -6.00 7.75
C LYS A 89 11.65 -4.84 7.53
N ASN A 90 11.19 -3.79 6.86
CA ASN A 90 11.98 -2.64 6.47
C ASN A 90 11.50 -1.37 7.18
N PRO A 91 12.41 -0.43 7.50
CA PRO A 91 12.03 0.92 7.90
C PRO A 91 11.20 1.63 6.82
N ALA A 92 10.24 2.42 7.24
CA ALA A 92 9.33 3.12 6.34
C ALA A 92 9.06 4.56 6.79
N TRP A 93 8.85 5.43 5.80
CA TRP A 93 8.10 6.66 5.99
C TRP A 93 6.61 6.33 6.00
N VAL A 94 5.86 6.90 6.94
CA VAL A 94 4.42 6.61 7.09
C VAL A 94 3.60 7.89 7.08
N TYR A 95 2.38 7.77 6.56
CA TYR A 95 1.48 8.89 6.32
C TYR A 95 0.06 8.53 6.71
N LEU A 96 -0.69 9.54 7.17
CA LEU A 96 -2.12 9.45 7.38
C LEU A 96 -2.84 10.42 6.45
N GLU A 97 -3.79 9.91 5.68
CA GLU A 97 -4.80 10.70 4.97
C GLU A 97 -6.05 10.78 5.84
N VAL A 98 -6.51 11.99 6.14
CA VAL A 98 -7.75 12.25 6.89
C VAL A 98 -8.74 12.95 5.98
N ARG A 99 -9.92 12.33 5.78
CA ARG A 99 -10.98 12.82 4.91
C ARG A 99 -12.16 13.28 5.75
N VAL A 100 -12.50 14.57 5.67
CA VAL A 100 -13.58 15.19 6.43
C VAL A 100 -14.67 15.71 5.49
N PRO A 101 -15.94 15.32 5.64
CA PRO A 101 -17.04 15.85 4.86
C PRO A 101 -17.17 17.37 5.01
N ILE A 102 -17.40 18.06 3.90
CA ILE A 102 -17.72 19.48 3.85
C ILE A 102 -19.16 19.64 3.38
N VAL A 103 -19.94 20.43 4.12
CA VAL A 103 -21.31 20.78 3.75
C VAL A 103 -21.54 22.29 3.81
N ASN A 104 -22.43 22.80 2.97
CA ASN A 104 -22.80 24.20 2.97
C ASN A 104 -23.90 24.46 4.00
N ILE A 105 -23.53 24.86 5.21
CA ILE A 105 -24.45 25.00 6.36
C ILE A 105 -24.18 26.28 7.15
N ILE A 106 -25.09 26.59 8.08
CA ILE A 106 -24.95 27.59 9.13
C ILE A 106 -24.50 26.89 10.41
N THR A 107 -23.49 27.44 11.07
CA THR A 107 -23.09 27.06 12.43
C THR A 107 -23.42 28.15 13.44
N ALA A 108 -23.54 27.80 14.70
CA ALA A 108 -23.61 28.74 15.81
C ALA A 108 -22.21 29.12 16.32
N GLN A 109 -22.05 30.39 16.68
CA GLN A 109 -20.94 30.88 17.48
C GLN A 109 -21.13 30.49 18.96
N GLU A 110 -20.10 30.69 19.77
CA GLU A 110 -20.14 30.39 21.21
C GLU A 110 -21.22 31.20 21.96
N ASP A 111 -21.52 32.41 21.50
CA ASP A 111 -22.59 33.26 22.05
C ASP A 111 -24.01 32.90 21.57
N GLY A 112 -24.14 31.83 20.76
CA GLY A 112 -25.39 31.35 20.19
C GLY A 112 -25.87 32.11 18.94
N SER A 113 -25.14 33.13 18.49
CA SER A 113 -25.44 33.81 17.23
C SER A 113 -25.07 32.95 16.02
N ARG A 114 -25.76 33.16 14.89
CA ARG A 114 -25.55 32.38 13.66
C ARG A 114 -24.39 32.94 12.83
N ASN A 115 -23.51 32.07 12.35
CA ASN A 115 -22.58 32.40 11.28
C ASN A 115 -23.32 32.51 9.92
N PRO A 116 -22.75 33.20 8.92
CA PRO A 116 -23.22 33.11 7.55
C PRO A 116 -23.16 31.67 7.03
N LYS A 117 -24.07 31.30 6.12
CA LYS A 117 -24.05 29.99 5.47
C LYS A 117 -22.77 29.84 4.65
N ALA A 118 -22.01 28.78 4.88
CA ALA A 118 -20.71 28.55 4.23
C ALA A 118 -20.35 27.06 4.18
N ASP A 119 -19.40 26.73 3.32
CA ASP A 119 -18.78 25.41 3.29
C ASP A 119 -18.02 25.17 4.60
N THR A 120 -18.45 24.16 5.34
CA THR A 120 -18.01 23.86 6.70
C THR A 120 -17.58 22.40 6.77
N GLU A 121 -16.37 22.13 7.26
CA GLU A 121 -15.93 20.79 7.64
C GLU A 121 -16.74 20.31 8.86
N LEU A 122 -17.36 19.14 8.75
CA LEU A 122 -18.25 18.64 9.79
C LEU A 122 -17.54 18.21 11.08
N PHE A 123 -16.28 17.81 10.97
CA PHE A 123 -15.49 17.33 12.10
C PHE A 123 -14.20 18.14 12.24
N LEU A 124 -14.00 18.70 13.43
CA LEU A 124 -12.80 19.44 13.79
C LEU A 124 -11.87 18.54 14.60
N PHE A 125 -10.58 18.55 14.28
CA PHE A 125 -9.54 17.86 15.05
C PHE A 125 -8.30 18.76 15.15
N THR A 126 -7.46 18.52 16.16
CA THR A 126 -6.18 19.20 16.32
C THR A 126 -5.06 18.19 16.15
N PRO A 127 -4.26 18.28 15.08
CA PRO A 127 -3.16 17.34 14.85
C PRO A 127 -1.97 17.61 15.79
N ASP A 128 -1.27 16.55 16.18
CA ASP A 128 0.00 16.60 16.88
C ASP A 128 1.13 16.97 15.92
N LEU A 129 1.36 18.28 15.80
CA LEU A 129 2.40 18.82 14.92
C LEU A 129 3.82 18.75 15.50
N ASP A 130 4.00 18.18 16.71
CA ASP A 130 5.33 17.94 17.27
C ASP A 130 5.95 16.65 16.70
N HIS A 131 5.12 15.71 16.22
CA HIS A 131 5.58 14.45 15.61
C HIS A 131 5.11 14.27 14.15
N TRP A 132 4.11 15.03 13.72
CA TRP A 132 3.56 14.96 12.38
C TRP A 132 3.71 16.27 11.64
N ARG A 133 3.96 16.18 10.34
CA ARG A 133 3.97 17.32 9.43
C ARG A 133 2.81 17.25 8.47
N GLN A 134 1.99 18.31 8.40
CA GLN A 134 0.97 18.43 7.37
C GLN A 134 1.64 18.69 6.01
N LEU A 135 1.47 17.77 5.07
CA LEU A 135 2.03 17.84 3.71
C LEU A 135 1.08 18.53 2.74
N SER A 136 -0.22 18.26 2.87
CA SER A 136 -1.24 18.85 2.02
C SER A 136 -2.58 18.99 2.73
N LYS A 137 -3.37 19.94 2.22
CA LYS A 137 -4.81 20.04 2.45
C LYS A 137 -5.44 20.45 1.13
N ILE A 138 -6.30 19.60 0.58
CA ILE A 138 -7.07 19.89 -0.62
C ILE A 138 -8.56 19.73 -0.33
N VAL A 139 -9.40 20.26 -1.22
CA VAL A 139 -10.83 19.96 -1.26
C VAL A 139 -11.08 19.15 -2.51
N GLU A 140 -11.62 17.95 -2.34
CA GLU A 140 -12.14 17.13 -3.41
C GLU A 140 -13.66 17.33 -3.51
N GLU A 141 -14.19 17.26 -4.72
CA GLU A 141 -15.62 17.29 -5.00
C GLU A 141 -15.95 16.09 -5.89
N ASP A 142 -16.89 15.26 -5.47
CA ASP A 142 -17.31 14.11 -6.27
C ASP A 142 -18.34 14.49 -7.34
N THR A 143 -18.79 13.50 -8.13
CA THR A 143 -19.76 13.73 -9.23
C THR A 143 -21.12 14.23 -8.76
N ASP A 144 -21.44 14.05 -7.48
CA ASP A 144 -22.70 14.49 -6.87
C ASP A 144 -22.56 15.87 -6.20
N GLY A 145 -21.39 16.51 -6.33
CA GLY A 145 -21.09 17.80 -5.71
C GLY A 145 -20.79 17.72 -4.22
N ARG A 146 -20.60 16.52 -3.66
CA ARG A 146 -20.23 16.36 -2.25
C ARG A 146 -18.76 16.69 -2.08
N LYS A 147 -18.49 17.63 -1.17
CA LYS A 147 -17.14 18.14 -0.92
C LYS A 147 -16.50 17.41 0.26
N THR A 148 -15.19 17.19 0.18
CA THR A 148 -14.40 16.54 1.23
C THR A 148 -13.08 17.29 1.39
N ALA A 149 -12.75 17.72 2.61
CA ALA A 149 -11.40 18.15 2.94
C ALA A 149 -10.52 16.90 3.06
N VAL A 150 -9.42 16.86 2.33
CA VAL A 150 -8.44 15.77 2.38
C VAL A 150 -7.13 16.33 2.90
N TYR A 151 -6.76 15.91 4.10
CA TYR A 151 -5.49 16.24 4.73
C TYR A 151 -4.53 15.08 4.58
N VAL A 152 -3.25 15.37 4.34
CA VAL A 152 -2.19 14.35 4.41
C VAL A 152 -1.13 14.80 5.40
N PHE A 153 -0.82 13.92 6.34
CA PHE A 153 0.21 14.12 7.35
C PHE A 153 1.29 13.05 7.19
N GLY A 154 2.56 13.45 7.20
CA GLY A 154 3.69 12.53 7.25
C GLY A 154 4.30 12.52 8.65
N TYR A 155 4.63 11.34 9.16
CA TYR A 155 5.31 11.21 10.44
C TYR A 155 6.78 11.63 10.29
N GLU A 156 7.27 12.51 11.18
CA GLU A 156 8.59 13.14 11.00
C GLU A 156 9.77 12.17 11.18
N THR A 157 9.54 11.02 11.81
CA THR A 157 10.59 10.03 12.08
C THR A 157 10.39 8.77 11.26
N VAL A 158 11.48 8.16 10.80
CA VAL A 158 11.41 6.83 10.15
C VAL A 158 10.84 5.82 11.14
N LEU A 159 9.81 5.09 10.73
CA LEU A 159 9.20 4.06 11.54
C LEU A 159 9.88 2.71 11.28
N ASN A 160 10.67 2.23 12.23
CA ASN A 160 11.34 0.93 12.13
C ASN A 160 10.37 -0.23 12.38
N PRO A 161 10.68 -1.46 11.93
CA PRO A 161 9.89 -2.65 12.23
C PRO A 161 9.56 -2.81 13.72
N GLY A 162 8.30 -3.07 14.03
CA GLY A 162 7.75 -3.21 15.37
C GLY A 162 7.51 -1.90 16.13
N GLN A 163 7.75 -0.74 15.53
CA GLN A 163 7.43 0.55 16.13
C GLN A 163 6.02 1.01 15.74
N THR A 164 5.42 1.79 16.63
CA THR A 164 4.15 2.50 16.42
C THR A 164 4.39 4.00 16.53
N THR A 165 3.71 4.79 15.72
CA THR A 165 3.78 6.27 15.77
C THR A 165 3.14 6.82 17.05
N ALA A 166 3.40 8.10 17.35
CA ALA A 166 2.45 8.88 18.14
C ALA A 166 1.10 8.97 17.40
N GLU A 167 0.00 9.16 18.13
CA GLU A 167 -1.31 9.42 17.53
C GLU A 167 -1.32 10.74 16.78
N LEU A 168 -2.03 10.83 15.66
CA LEU A 168 -2.12 12.11 14.94
C LEU A 168 -3.04 13.10 15.65
N PHE A 169 -4.17 12.65 16.21
CA PHE A 169 -5.07 13.48 17.00
C PHE A 169 -5.81 12.59 17.99
N SER A 170 -6.32 13.19 19.07
CA SER A 170 -6.92 12.44 20.18
C SER A 170 -8.45 12.39 20.18
N SER A 171 -9.07 13.17 19.31
CA SER A 171 -10.53 13.24 19.17
C SER A 171 -10.92 14.06 17.95
N VAL A 172 -12.19 13.90 17.56
CA VAL A 172 -12.87 14.77 16.62
C VAL A 172 -14.06 15.41 17.31
N THR A 173 -14.38 16.65 16.97
CA THR A 173 -15.55 17.37 17.49
C THR A 173 -16.48 17.74 16.35
N PHE A 174 -17.74 17.33 16.45
CA PHE A 174 -18.75 17.72 15.48
C PHE A 174 -18.99 19.22 15.53
N CYS A 175 -19.07 19.85 14.36
CA CYS A 175 -19.23 21.29 14.27
C CYS A 175 -20.53 21.76 14.94
N ASN A 176 -20.60 23.04 15.30
CA ASN A 176 -21.76 23.60 15.98
C ASN A 176 -22.91 23.85 14.97
N ALA A 177 -23.35 22.82 14.26
CA ALA A 177 -24.36 22.90 13.21
C ALA A 177 -25.73 23.31 13.79
N ILE A 178 -26.47 24.14 13.04
CA ILE A 178 -27.88 24.41 13.32
C ILE A 178 -28.74 23.30 12.69
N GLU A 179 -29.81 22.90 13.36
CA GLU A 179 -30.81 21.94 12.86
C GLU A 179 -31.55 22.44 11.59
N GLU A 180 -32.24 21.51 10.94
CA GLU A 180 -33.03 21.67 9.71
C GLU A 180 -32.18 22.07 8.49
N GLN A 181 -30.99 21.48 8.37
CA GLN A 181 -30.06 21.78 7.27
C GLN A 181 -29.71 20.56 6.40
N GLY A 182 -30.41 19.45 6.58
CA GLY A 182 -30.23 18.23 5.78
C GLY A 182 -29.10 17.35 6.28
N LEU A 183 -28.76 17.48 7.57
CA LEU A 183 -27.83 16.58 8.27
C LEU A 183 -28.58 15.51 9.07
N GLU A 184 -29.85 15.76 9.38
CA GLU A 184 -30.73 14.86 10.09
C GLU A 184 -30.88 13.55 9.30
N ASP A 185 -30.85 12.42 10.01
CA ASP A 185 -30.94 11.07 9.43
C ASP A 185 -29.88 10.76 8.34
N SER A 186 -28.81 11.56 8.25
CA SER A 186 -27.73 11.36 7.29
C SER A 186 -26.51 10.73 7.96
N GLU A 187 -25.91 9.74 7.29
CA GLU A 187 -24.64 9.17 7.72
C GLU A 187 -23.48 10.06 7.26
N GLN A 188 -22.60 10.41 8.20
CA GLN A 188 -21.40 11.21 7.93
C GLN A 188 -20.17 10.42 8.37
N THR A 189 -19.21 10.27 7.46
CA THR A 189 -18.01 9.47 7.72
C THR A 189 -16.76 10.34 7.67
N ILE A 190 -16.00 10.36 8.76
CA ILE A 190 -14.59 10.72 8.72
C ILE A 190 -13.79 9.47 8.38
N THR A 191 -12.91 9.53 7.37
CA THR A 191 -12.06 8.39 6.99
C THR A 191 -10.61 8.69 7.32
N VAL A 192 -9.92 7.75 7.96
CA VAL A 192 -8.47 7.77 8.13
C VAL A 192 -7.87 6.62 7.33
N LYS A 193 -6.84 6.90 6.53
CA LYS A 193 -6.10 5.88 5.78
C LYS A 193 -4.62 5.99 6.08
N SER A 194 -3.98 4.85 6.37
CA SER A 194 -2.54 4.77 6.49
C SER A 194 -1.87 4.47 5.15
N MET A 195 -0.72 5.09 4.91
CA MET A 195 0.16 4.78 3.78
C MET A 195 1.59 4.61 4.31
N ALA A 196 2.38 3.76 3.65
CA ALA A 196 3.77 3.54 4.02
C ALA A 196 4.66 3.36 2.79
N ILE A 197 5.81 4.02 2.80
CA ILE A 197 6.81 4.00 1.73
C ILE A 197 8.12 3.55 2.35
N GLN A 198 8.78 2.56 1.74
CA GLN A 198 10.09 2.10 2.22
C GLN A 198 11.08 3.27 2.22
N GLN A 199 11.87 3.42 3.29
CA GLN A 199 12.75 4.58 3.43
C GLN A 199 14.02 4.52 2.56
N GLU A 200 14.51 3.32 2.27
CA GLU A 200 15.77 3.12 1.56
C GLU A 200 15.72 3.72 0.15
N GLU A 201 16.71 4.57 -0.17
CA GLU A 201 16.85 5.28 -1.45
C GLU A 201 15.70 6.24 -1.82
N THR A 202 14.78 6.58 -0.90
CA THR A 202 13.67 7.52 -1.17
C THR A 202 13.91 8.96 -0.72
N GLY A 203 15.03 9.24 -0.05
CA GLY A 203 15.34 10.58 0.47
C GLY A 203 14.56 10.93 1.73
N THR A 204 14.17 12.20 1.88
CA THR A 204 13.33 12.67 3.00
C THR A 204 11.90 12.14 2.90
N MET A 205 11.13 12.29 3.99
CA MET A 205 9.71 11.95 4.01
C MET A 205 8.92 12.70 2.92
N GLU A 206 9.18 13.98 2.71
CA GLU A 206 8.49 14.77 1.68
C GLU A 206 8.89 14.35 0.27
N GLU A 207 10.17 14.03 0.05
CA GLU A 207 10.67 13.54 -1.24
C GLU A 207 10.03 12.19 -1.58
N ALA A 208 9.97 11.27 -0.61
CA ALA A 208 9.33 9.97 -0.76
C ALA A 208 7.84 10.12 -1.11
N TYR A 209 7.12 10.98 -0.39
CA TYR A 209 5.70 11.27 -0.69
C TYR A 209 5.52 11.89 -2.07
N GLY A 210 6.37 12.85 -2.43
CA GLY A 210 6.38 13.50 -3.75
C GLY A 210 6.61 12.52 -4.89
N SER A 211 7.51 11.54 -4.71
CA SER A 211 7.72 10.47 -5.69
C SER A 211 6.51 9.54 -5.82
N PHE A 212 5.87 9.18 -4.70
CA PHE A 212 4.68 8.32 -4.70
C PHE A 212 3.51 8.94 -5.48
N ILE A 213 3.19 10.21 -5.21
CA ILE A 213 2.09 10.88 -5.93
C ILE A 213 2.37 11.02 -7.42
N ASN A 214 3.64 11.15 -7.84
CA ASN A 214 3.99 11.21 -9.26
C ASN A 214 3.84 9.85 -9.95
N GLN A 215 4.13 8.73 -9.26
CA GLN A 215 3.92 7.39 -9.81
C GLN A 215 2.43 7.09 -10.06
N GLU A 216 1.55 7.47 -9.12
CA GLU A 216 0.08 7.34 -9.27
C GLU A 216 -0.49 8.16 -10.45
N HIS A 217 0.17 9.25 -10.83
CA HIS A 217 -0.24 10.03 -12.01
C HIS A 217 0.22 9.39 -13.34
N VAL A 218 1.38 8.71 -13.36
CA VAL A 218 1.92 8.05 -14.56
C VAL A 218 1.14 6.78 -14.93
N THR A 219 0.61 6.04 -13.94
CA THR A 219 -0.15 4.79 -14.19
C THR A 219 -1.55 5.01 -14.76
N LYS A 220 -2.06 6.25 -14.82
CA LYS A 220 -3.36 6.60 -15.40
C LYS A 220 -3.32 6.87 -16.92
N GLU A 221 -2.15 6.92 -17.55
CA GLU A 221 -2.07 6.92 -19.02
C GLU A 221 -2.31 5.51 -19.56
N PRO A 222 -3.18 5.32 -20.58
CA PRO A 222 -3.41 4.00 -21.15
C PRO A 222 -2.09 3.44 -21.68
N ALA A 223 -1.79 2.19 -21.31
CA ALA A 223 -0.60 1.49 -21.75
C ALA A 223 -0.41 1.65 -23.28
N PRO A 224 0.80 1.94 -23.77
CA PRO A 224 1.04 2.01 -25.21
C PRO A 224 0.60 0.68 -25.83
N GLN A 225 -0.34 0.75 -26.77
CA GLN A 225 -0.76 -0.42 -27.53
C GLN A 225 0.47 -0.97 -28.24
N MET A 226 0.86 -2.19 -27.89
CA MET A 226 1.86 -2.93 -28.64
C MET A 226 1.37 -3.03 -30.09
N PRO A 227 2.21 -2.72 -31.10
CA PRO A 227 1.81 -2.93 -32.48
C PRO A 227 1.49 -4.41 -32.69
N GLU A 228 0.31 -4.72 -33.21
CA GLU A 228 0.02 -6.06 -33.70
C GLU A 228 1.01 -6.40 -34.81
N ASP A 229 1.80 -7.44 -34.59
CA ASP A 229 2.68 -8.01 -35.61
C ASP A 229 1.81 -8.44 -36.80
N GLY A 230 1.92 -7.68 -37.90
CA GLY A 230 1.25 -7.98 -39.15
C GLY A 230 1.64 -9.37 -39.64
N GLU A 231 0.62 -10.21 -39.85
CA GLU A 231 0.73 -11.52 -40.47
C GLU A 231 1.58 -11.45 -41.75
N ALA A 232 2.64 -12.25 -41.77
CA ALA A 232 3.36 -12.58 -42.98
C ALA A 232 2.40 -13.30 -43.93
N ALA A 233 2.04 -12.63 -45.02
CA ALA A 233 1.34 -13.25 -46.14
C ALA A 233 2.17 -14.43 -46.66
N VAL A 234 1.65 -15.64 -46.48
CA VAL A 234 2.15 -16.85 -47.10
C VAL A 234 1.73 -16.79 -48.57
N ASP A 235 2.71 -16.55 -49.44
CA ASP A 235 2.60 -16.70 -50.89
C ASP A 235 2.54 -18.21 -51.22
N ASP A 236 1.31 -18.73 -51.38
CA ASP A 236 1.07 -20.09 -51.86
C ASP A 236 1.14 -20.09 -53.40
N GLY A 237 2.29 -20.53 -53.90
CA GLY A 237 2.51 -20.85 -55.30
C GLY A 237 1.71 -22.07 -55.72
N GLY A 238 0.61 -21.84 -56.44
CA GLY A 238 -0.12 -22.85 -57.21
C GLY A 238 0.20 -22.78 -58.70
N HIS A 239 1.02 -23.73 -59.16
CA HIS A 239 1.18 -24.12 -60.57
C HIS A 239 0.17 -25.25 -60.86
N ASP A 240 -0.64 -25.13 -61.91
CA ASP A 240 -0.81 -26.11 -63.00
C ASP A 240 -2.21 -26.12 -63.66
N GLU A 241 -2.13 -26.16 -65.00
CA GLU A 241 -3.13 -26.43 -66.07
C GLU A 241 -4.10 -25.32 -66.54
#